data_AF-A0A2E8FGN0-F1
#
_entry.id   AF-A0A2E8FGN0-F1
#
_cell.length_a   1.000
_cell.length_b   1.000
_cell.length_c   1.000
_cell.angle_alpha   90.00
_cell.angle_beta   90.00
_cell.angle_gamma   90.00
#
_symmetry.space_group_name_H-M   'P 1'
#
loop_
_entity.id
_entity.type
_entity.pdbx_description
1 polymer ?
#
loop_
_entity_poly.entity_id
_entity_poly.type
_entity_poly.pdbx_seq_one_letter_code
_entity_poly.pdbx_strand_id
1 'polypeptide(L)'
;MMSWGTKPQLRSRFESDTLLPKADVAGLSLTELGEMSDGELVRVIRSVHQPHRGSDLRGPLTDLSREPLVRLARQARKYCRNQGY
;
A
#
# COMPACT_ATOMS: atom_id res chain seq x y z
N MET A 1 -28.78 15.43 -18.66
CA MET A 1 -28.20 14.06 -18.59
C MET A 1 -27.17 13.98 -19.70
N MET A 2 -25.87 13.76 -19.51
CA MET A 2 -25.13 13.06 -18.46
C MET A 2 -23.84 13.82 -18.13
N SER A 3 -23.53 13.98 -16.83
CA SER A 3 -22.21 14.41 -16.37
C SER A 3 -21.34 13.17 -16.21
N TRP A 4 -20.19 13.13 -16.90
CA TRP A 4 -19.22 12.04 -16.82
C TRP A 4 -18.45 12.18 -15.51
N GLY A 5 -18.91 11.49 -14.47
CA GLY A 5 -18.15 11.29 -13.25
C GLY A 5 -16.99 10.34 -13.55
N THR A 6 -15.81 10.90 -13.82
CA THR A 6 -14.54 10.15 -13.91
C THR A 6 -14.21 9.60 -12.53
N LYS A 7 -14.76 8.42 -12.23
CA LYS A 7 -14.36 7.58 -11.11
C LYS A 7 -12.92 7.12 -11.42
N PRO A 8 -11.90 7.43 -10.59
CA PRO A 8 -10.56 6.95 -10.85
C PRO A 8 -10.59 5.41 -10.78
N GLN A 9 -10.49 4.79 -11.95
CA GLN A 9 -10.45 3.35 -12.09
C GLN A 9 -9.07 2.85 -11.67
N LEU A 10 -8.86 2.74 -10.37
CA LEU A 10 -7.69 2.12 -9.73
C LEU A 10 -7.68 0.59 -9.89
N ARG A 11 -8.34 0.05 -10.92
CA ARG A 11 -8.75 -1.35 -10.99
C ARG A 11 -8.08 -2.18 -12.07
N SER A 12 -7.07 -1.69 -12.79
CA SER A 12 -6.55 -2.42 -13.96
C SER A 12 -5.02 -2.48 -14.10
N ARG A 13 -4.23 -2.26 -13.04
CA ARG A 13 -2.76 -2.42 -13.16
C ARG A 13 -2.08 -3.24 -12.07
N PHE A 14 -2.84 -3.98 -11.27
CA PHE A 14 -2.31 -4.82 -10.19
C PHE A 14 -2.06 -6.26 -10.64
N GLU A 15 -1.48 -6.44 -11.83
CA GLU A 15 -0.91 -7.73 -12.24
C GLU A 15 0.61 -7.67 -12.04
N SER A 16 1.13 -8.72 -11.39
CA SER A 16 2.55 -8.97 -11.08
C SER A 16 3.07 -8.35 -9.78
N ASP A 17 4.07 -9.03 -9.19
CA ASP A 17 4.84 -8.68 -7.99
C ASP A 17 5.60 -7.34 -8.06
N THR A 18 5.11 -6.39 -8.85
CA THR A 18 5.61 -5.03 -8.91
C THR A 18 5.33 -4.31 -7.59
N LEU A 19 6.41 -4.06 -6.85
CA LEU A 19 6.41 -3.21 -5.67
C LEU A 19 5.80 -1.84 -6.03
N LEU A 20 4.87 -1.36 -5.20
CA LEU A 20 4.25 -0.05 -5.40
C LEU A 20 5.34 1.04 -5.32
N PRO A 21 5.43 1.98 -6.28
CA PRO A 21 6.37 3.10 -6.18
C PRO A 21 6.23 3.85 -4.84
N LYS A 22 7.35 4.26 -4.24
CA LYS A 22 7.34 4.98 -2.96
C LYS A 22 6.56 6.30 -3.02
N ALA A 23 6.54 6.97 -4.18
CA ALA A 23 5.75 8.17 -4.42
C ALA A 23 4.24 7.88 -4.34
N ASP A 24 3.79 6.77 -4.92
CA ASP A 24 2.40 6.33 -4.83
C ASP A 24 2.04 6.03 -3.36
N VAL A 25 2.94 5.37 -2.62
CA VAL A 25 2.77 5.13 -1.19
C VAL A 25 2.67 6.45 -0.39
N ALA A 26 3.48 7.46 -0.72
CA ALA A 26 3.45 8.77 -0.07
C ALA A 26 2.14 9.53 -0.33
N GLY A 27 1.55 9.31 -1.51
CA GLY A 27 0.29 9.89 -1.97
C GLY A 27 -0.95 9.34 -1.28
N LEU A 28 -0.91 8.12 -0.74
CA LEU A 28 -2.07 7.49 -0.09
C LEU A 28 -2.65 8.34 1.04
N SER A 29 -3.96 8.25 1.27
CA SER A 29 -4.68 8.87 2.38
C SER A 29 -5.04 7.84 3.45
N LEU A 30 -5.45 8.31 4.64
CA LEU A 30 -5.94 7.44 5.71
C LEU A 30 -7.19 6.66 5.29
N THR A 31 -8.06 7.31 4.52
CA THR A 31 -9.28 6.70 3.99
C THR A 31 -8.96 5.59 3.01
N GLU A 32 -8.06 5.83 2.05
CA GLU A 32 -7.64 4.80 1.08
C GLU A 32 -7.02 3.59 1.78
N LEU A 33 -6.14 3.81 2.77
CA LEU A 33 -5.60 2.71 3.58
C LEU A 33 -6.70 1.92 4.32
N GLY A 34 -7.75 2.61 4.76
CA GLY A 34 -8.91 2.00 5.42
C GLY A 34 -9.89 1.30 4.47
N GLU A 35 -9.74 1.47 3.16
CA GLU A 35 -10.55 0.80 2.13
C GLU A 35 -9.78 -0.36 1.48
N MET A 36 -8.45 -0.33 1.51
CA MET A 36 -7.58 -1.40 1.03
C MET A 36 -7.81 -2.72 1.77
N SER A 37 -7.64 -3.81 1.03
CA SER A 37 -7.55 -5.17 1.56
C SER A 37 -6.23 -5.39 2.30
N ASP A 38 -6.21 -6.38 3.19
CA ASP A 38 -5.01 -6.77 3.94
C ASP A 38 -3.84 -7.09 3.01
N GLY A 39 -4.10 -7.75 1.87
CA GLY A 39 -3.07 -8.03 0.85
C GLY A 39 -2.49 -6.78 0.18
N GLU A 40 -3.30 -5.75 -0.05
CA GLU A 40 -2.84 -4.46 -0.57
C GLU A 40 -2.02 -3.69 0.48
N LEU A 41 -2.42 -3.74 1.75
CA LEU A 41 -1.65 -3.16 2.85
C LEU A 41 -0.29 -3.84 3.00
N VAL A 42 -0.23 -5.17 2.88
CA VAL A 42 1.04 -5.92 2.85
C VAL A 42 1.94 -5.46 1.70
N ARG A 43 1.38 -5.18 0.51
CA ARG A 43 2.15 -4.64 -0.63
C ARG A 43 2.71 -3.25 -0.34
N VAL A 44 1.94 -2.37 0.30
CA VAL A 44 2.41 -1.03 0.73
C VAL A 44 3.55 -1.13 1.74
N ILE A 45 3.44 -2.03 2.71
CA ILE A 45 4.49 -2.22 3.72
C ILE A 45 5.78 -2.72 3.06
N ARG A 46 5.67 -3.72 2.17
CA ARG A 46 6.81 -4.31 1.46
C ARG A 46 7.47 -3.39 0.44
N SER A 47 6.73 -2.46 -0.15
CA SER A 47 7.32 -1.54 -1.13
C SER A 47 8.26 -0.51 -0.50
N VAL A 48 8.03 -0.19 0.77
CA VAL A 48 8.84 0.77 1.51
C VAL A 48 9.96 0.09 2.29
N HIS A 49 9.65 -1.06 2.88
CA HIS A 49 10.62 -1.89 3.58
C HIS A 49 11.03 -3.05 2.67
N GLN A 50 12.17 -2.92 2.00
CA GLN A 50 12.84 -4.10 1.47
C GLN A 50 13.64 -4.71 2.63
N PRO A 51 13.23 -5.86 3.19
CA PRO A 51 14.09 -6.58 4.10
C PRO A 51 15.24 -7.13 3.26
N HIS A 52 16.46 -6.87 3.73
CA HIS A 52 17.69 -7.32 3.14
C HIS A 52 17.56 -8.76 2.59
N ARG A 53 17.65 -8.93 1.26
CA ARG A 53 17.74 -10.22 0.56
C ARG A 53 16.71 -11.28 0.96
N GLY A 54 15.46 -11.12 0.54
CA GLY A 54 14.54 -12.25 0.36
C GLY A 54 13.70 -12.68 1.57
N SER A 55 13.62 -11.88 2.63
CA SER A 55 12.66 -12.14 3.71
C SER A 55 11.25 -11.87 3.20
N ASP A 56 10.50 -12.90 2.82
CA ASP A 56 9.11 -12.76 2.45
C ASP A 56 8.27 -12.43 3.69
N LEU A 57 7.97 -11.14 3.88
CA LEU A 57 7.11 -10.69 4.97
C LEU A 57 5.64 -11.09 4.78
N ARG A 58 5.25 -11.75 3.66
CA ARG A 58 3.86 -12.22 3.48
C ARG A 58 3.43 -13.11 4.65
N GLY A 59 4.21 -14.13 4.99
CA GLY A 59 3.88 -15.08 6.06
C GLY A 59 3.64 -14.40 7.41
N PRO A 60 4.60 -13.63 7.94
CA PRO A 60 4.42 -12.93 9.22
C PRO A 60 3.28 -11.90 9.23
N LEU A 61 2.94 -11.33 8.07
CA LEU A 61 1.87 -10.34 7.96
C LEU A 61 0.49 -10.94 7.68
N THR A 62 0.41 -12.16 7.12
CA THR A 62 -0.88 -12.84 6.86
C THR A 62 -1.64 -13.18 8.13
N ASP A 63 -0.94 -13.35 9.25
CA ASP A 63 -1.56 -13.66 10.54
C ASP A 63 -2.00 -12.40 11.31
N LEU A 64 -1.66 -11.21 10.79
CA LEU A 64 -2.08 -9.95 11.40
C LEU A 64 -3.51 -9.59 11.02
N SER A 65 -4.25 -9.08 12.00
CA SER A 65 -5.54 -8.45 11.74
C SER A 65 -5.38 -7.11 11.01
N ARG A 66 -6.49 -6.63 10.44
CA ARG A 66 -6.54 -5.42 9.61
C ARG A 66 -5.98 -4.16 10.28
N GLU A 67 -6.29 -3.92 11.55
CA GLU A 67 -5.85 -2.70 12.24
C GLU A 67 -4.31 -2.60 12.32
N PRO A 68 -3.57 -3.63 12.78
CA PRO A 68 -2.12 -3.67 12.67
C PRO A 68 -1.58 -3.40 11.27
N LEU A 69 -2.18 -3.99 10.23
CA LEU A 69 -1.75 -3.80 8.84
C LEU A 69 -1.94 -2.35 8.38
N VAL A 70 -3.06 -1.71 8.73
CA VAL A 70 -3.31 -0.29 8.44
C VAL A 70 -2.28 0.59 9.15
N ARG A 71 -1.95 0.27 10.42
CA ARG A 71 -0.94 1.02 11.18
C ARG A 71 0.45 0.93 10.54
N LEU A 72 0.85 -0.27 10.11
CA LEU A 72 2.12 -0.50 9.43
C LEU A 72 2.18 0.19 8.07
N ALA A 73 1.12 0.11 7.26
CA ALA A 73 1.05 0.82 5.97
C ALA A 73 1.11 2.34 6.15
N ARG A 74 0.48 2.87 7.20
CA ARG A 74 0.58 4.29 7.57
C ARG A 74 2.00 4.69 7.96
N GLN A 75 2.73 3.83 8.69
CA GLN A 75 4.13 4.05 9.00
C GLN A 75 5.00 4.03 7.73
N ALA A 76 4.75 3.09 6.82
CA ALA A 76 5.42 3.01 5.52
C ALA A 76 5.24 4.30 4.71
N ARG A 77 4.00 4.80 4.62
CA ARG A 77 3.71 6.12 4.04
C ARG A 77 4.46 7.27 4.71
N LYS A 78 4.45 7.33 6.05
CA LYS A 78 5.17 8.37 6.80
C LYS A 78 6.67 8.32 6.49
N TYR A 79 7.24 7.12 6.39
CA TYR A 79 8.64 6.93 6.01
C TYR A 79 8.92 7.44 4.59
N CYS A 80 8.06 7.15 3.60
CA CYS A 80 8.24 7.69 2.25
C CYS A 80 8.29 9.22 2.24
N ARG A 81 7.35 9.87 2.93
CA ARG A 81 7.31 11.35 3.02
C ARG A 81 8.57 11.92 3.66
N ASN A 82 9.08 11.26 4.70
CA ASN A 82 10.32 11.66 5.35
C ASN A 82 11.55 11.51 4.45
N GLN A 83 11.49 10.68 3.40
CA GLN A 83 12.54 10.53 2.39
C GLN A 83 12.37 11.46 1.18
N GLY A 84 11.36 12.34 1.18
CA GLY A 84 11.13 13.31 0.10
C GLY A 84 10.43 12.74 -1.14
N TYR A 85 9.76 11.58 -1.01
CA TYR A 85 8.86 11.04 -2.03
C TYR A 85 7.46 11.65 -1.94
#